data_AF-A0A3B9VGK0-F1
#
_entry.id   AF-A0A3B9VGK0-F1
#
_cell.length_a   1.000
_cell.length_b   1.000
_cell.length_c   1.000
_cell.angle_alpha   90.00
_cell.angle_beta   90.00
_cell.angle_gamma   90.00
#
_symmetry.space_group_name_H-M   'P 1'
#
loop_
_entity.id
_entity.type
_entity.pdbx_description
1 polymer ?
#
loop_
_entity_poly.entity_id
_entity_poly.type
_entity_poly.pdbx_seq_one_letter_code
_entity_poly.pdbx_strand_id
1 'polypeptide(L)'
;MNNQALIKQIQYKFRRGLKETDMLFAKFQEKYFASLMEQELAELNLILDKTDQDLIYLFIEKNISNPTPLEQKLLNTFSSK
;
A
#
# COMPACT_ATOMS: atom_id res chain seq x y z
N MET A 1 14.69 -8.83 -14.17
CA MET A 1 14.70 -7.43 -14.67
C MET A 1 14.99 -6.52 -13.49
N ASN A 2 15.66 -5.38 -13.69
CA ASN A 2 16.16 -4.57 -12.57
C ASN A 2 14.98 -3.78 -11.93
N ASN A 3 14.39 -4.32 -10.85
CA ASN A 3 13.22 -3.76 -10.15
C ASN A 3 13.47 -2.40 -9.47
N GLN A 4 14.67 -1.84 -9.59
CA GLN A 4 15.05 -0.55 -9.02
C GLN A 4 14.17 0.62 -9.52
N ALA A 5 13.74 0.60 -10.78
CA ALA A 5 12.85 1.63 -11.31
C ALA A 5 11.46 1.58 -10.68
N LEU A 6 10.89 0.37 -10.55
CA LEU A 6 9.59 0.14 -9.92
C LEU A 6 9.62 0.53 -8.43
N ILE A 7 10.67 0.13 -7.70
CA ILE A 7 10.85 0.49 -6.28
C ILE A 7 10.89 2.02 -6.11
N LYS A 8 11.60 2.74 -7.00
CA LYS A 8 11.64 4.21 -6.95
C LYS A 8 10.26 4.84 -7.21
N GLN A 9 9.50 4.30 -8.16
CA GLN A 9 8.13 4.77 -8.42
C GLN A 9 7.23 4.56 -7.20
N ILE A 10 7.29 3.38 -6.58
CA ILE A 10 6.53 3.07 -5.36
C ILE A 10 6.91 4.02 -4.22
N GLN A 11 8.21 4.21 -3.98
CA GLN A 11 8.70 5.13 -2.95
C GLN A 11 8.23 6.58 -3.17
N TYR A 12 8.15 7.02 -4.42
CA TYR A 12 7.58 8.32 -4.75
C TYR A 12 6.08 8.38 -4.44
N LYS A 13 5.32 7.36 -4.83
CA LYS A 13 3.86 7.28 -4.63
C LYS A 13 3.44 7.04 -3.17
N PHE A 14 4.35 6.68 -2.28
CA PHE A 14 4.05 6.62 -0.84
C PHE A 14 3.81 8.01 -0.24
N ARG A 15 4.27 9.09 -0.88
CA ARG A 15 4.01 10.45 -0.42
C ARG A 15 2.55 10.80 -0.71
N ARG A 16 1.75 10.98 0.34
CA ARG A 16 0.31 11.24 0.23
C ARG A 16 -0.07 12.65 0.66
N GLY A 17 -1.23 13.11 0.18
CA GLY A 17 -1.77 14.43 0.55
C GLY A 17 -2.52 14.40 1.87
N LEU A 18 -3.09 13.25 2.25
CA LEU A 18 -3.85 13.07 3.49
C LEU A 18 -3.02 12.35 4.56
N LYS A 19 -3.21 12.76 5.81
CA LYS A 19 -2.44 12.22 6.94
C LYS A 19 -2.77 10.75 7.21
N GLU A 20 -4.03 10.36 7.05
CA GLU A 20 -4.47 8.98 7.27
C GLU A 20 -3.79 8.01 6.29
N THR A 21 -3.73 8.36 5.00
CA THR A 21 -3.09 7.53 3.98
C THR A 21 -1.57 7.56 4.10
N ASP A 22 -0.98 8.71 4.42
CA ASP A 22 0.46 8.81 4.70
C ASP A 22 0.87 7.89 5.87
N MET A 23 0.11 7.93 6.97
CA MET A 23 0.37 7.08 8.14
C MET A 23 0.13 5.59 7.85
N LEU A 24 -0.89 5.26 7.04
CA LEU A 24 -1.14 3.88 6.58
C LEU A 24 0.09 3.34 5.85
N PHE A 25 0.60 4.09 4.87
CA PHE A 25 1.72 3.63 4.06
C PHE A 25 3.06 3.67 4.79
N ALA A 26 3.28 4.62 5.71
CA ALA A 26 4.48 4.62 6.55
C ALA A 26 4.59 3.32 7.36
N LYS A 27 3.51 2.93 8.06
CA LYS A 27 3.47 1.67 8.82
C LYS A 27 3.58 0.44 7.92
N PHE A 28 2.93 0.45 6.77
CA PHE A 28 3.01 -0.65 5.81
C PHE A 28 4.45 -0.81 5.29
N GLN A 29 5.11 0.31 4.99
CA GLN A 29 6.46 0.32 4.46
C GLN A 29 7.44 -0.29 5.46
N GLU A 30 7.35 0.11 6.73
CA GLU A 30 8.20 -0.42 7.80
C GLU A 30 8.01 -1.94 8.00
N LYS A 31 6.76 -2.42 7.89
CA LYS A 31 6.42 -3.81 8.26
C LYS A 31 6.54 -4.81 7.12
N TYR A 32 6.18 -4.42 5.90
CA TYR A 32 5.99 -5.38 4.80
C TYR A 32 6.86 -5.10 3.57
N PHE A 33 7.26 -3.85 3.31
CA PHE A 33 7.87 -3.48 2.02
C PHE A 33 9.16 -4.23 1.69
N ALA A 34 10.03 -4.45 2.69
CA ALA A 34 11.28 -5.19 2.51
C ALA A 34 11.08 -6.68 2.15
N SER A 35 9.89 -7.23 2.40
CA SER A 35 9.54 -8.63 2.16
C SER A 35 8.72 -8.87 0.89
N LEU A 36 8.40 -7.81 0.14
CA LEU A 36 7.54 -7.92 -1.03
C LEU A 36 8.26 -8.59 -2.20
N MET A 37 7.59 -9.56 -2.81
CA MET A 37 8.03 -10.17 -4.07
C MET A 37 7.75 -9.26 -5.25
N GLU A 38 8.36 -9.54 -6.41
CA GLU A 38 8.20 -8.74 -7.64
C GLU A 38 6.72 -8.58 -8.05
N GLN A 39 5.92 -9.65 -7.94
CA GLN A 39 4.49 -9.61 -8.23
C GLN A 39 3.75 -8.67 -7.27
N GLU A 40 4.09 -8.70 -5.98
CA GLU A 40 3.48 -7.83 -4.96
C GLU A 40 3.92 -6.38 -5.13
N LEU A 41 5.15 -6.12 -5.59
CA LEU A 41 5.60 -4.77 -5.93
C LEU A 41 4.83 -4.21 -7.12
N ALA A 42 4.59 -5.02 -8.16
CA ALA A 42 3.79 -4.61 -9.30
C ALA A 42 2.34 -4.32 -8.90
N GLU A 43 1.74 -5.18 -8.09
CA GLU A 43 0.40 -4.99 -7.54
C GLU A 43 0.32 -3.74 -6.64
N LEU A 44 1.30 -3.54 -5.76
CA LEU A 44 1.38 -2.35 -4.91
C LEU A 44 1.44 -1.08 -5.74
N ASN A 45 2.21 -1.07 -6.83
CA ASN A 45 2.31 0.09 -7.70
C ASN A 45 0.96 0.48 -8.32
N LEU A 46 0.11 -0.51 -8.66
CA LEU A 46 -1.25 -0.31 -9.17
C LEU A 46 -2.21 0.18 -8.08
N ILE A 47 -2.10 -0.37 -6.86
CA ILE A 47 -2.87 0.13 -5.70
C ILE A 47 -2.52 1.60 -5.45
N LEU A 48 -1.24 1.95 -5.51
CA LEU A 48 -0.79 3.30 -5.23
C LEU A 48 -1.19 4.34 -6.29
N ASP A 49 -1.67 3.93 -7.47
CA ASP A 49 -2.27 4.84 -8.46
C ASP A 49 -3.67 5.33 -8.08
N LYS A 50 -4.29 4.74 -7.04
CA LYS A 50 -5.58 5.20 -6.51
C LYS A 50 -5.45 6.52 -5.76
N THR A 51 -6.56 7.27 -5.71
CA THR A 51 -6.63 8.53 -4.96
C THR A 51 -6.60 8.27 -3.46
N ASP A 52 -6.26 9.29 -2.66
CA ASP A 52 -6.31 9.15 -1.21
C ASP A 52 -7.71 8.76 -0.70
N GLN A 53 -8.78 9.27 -1.33
CA GLN A 53 -10.16 8.92 -0.99
C GLN A 53 -10.46 7.44 -1.22
N ASP A 54 -10.04 6.89 -2.36
CA ASP A 54 -10.20 5.47 -2.67
C ASP A 54 -9.45 4.59 -1.66
N LEU A 55 -8.23 4.99 -1.31
CA LEU A 55 -7.38 4.23 -0.39
C LEU A 55 -7.96 4.22 1.02
N ILE A 56 -8.55 5.33 1.47
CA ILE A 56 -9.29 5.42 2.73
C ILE A 56 -10.49 4.48 2.68
N TYR A 57 -11.33 4.60 1.65
CA TYR A 57 -12.53 3.77 1.49
C TYR A 57 -12.20 2.28 1.51
N LEU A 58 -11.15 1.87 0.80
CA LEU A 58 -10.78 0.46 0.67
C LEU A 58 -10.11 -0.08 1.94
N PHE A 59 -9.10 0.61 2.48
CA PHE A 59 -8.20 0.04 3.49
C PHE A 59 -8.42 0.55 4.91
N ILE A 60 -8.96 1.76 5.08
CA ILE A 60 -9.26 2.33 6.39
C ILE A 60 -10.69 2.01 6.80
N GLU A 61 -11.65 2.22 5.90
CA GLU A 61 -13.05 1.85 6.10
C GLU A 61 -13.33 0.36 5.82
N LYS A 62 -12.33 -0.36 5.29
CA LYS A 62 -12.35 -1.81 5.05
C LYS A 62 -13.44 -2.27 4.06
N ASN A 63 -13.72 -1.47 3.02
CA ASN A 63 -14.69 -1.81 1.98
C ASN A 63 -14.11 -2.73 0.87
N ILE A 64 -13.35 -3.76 1.26
CA ILE A 64 -12.87 -4.82 0.36
C ILE A 64 -13.50 -6.15 0.78
N SER A 65 -14.20 -6.81 -0.14
CA SER A 65 -14.93 -8.06 0.14
C SER A 65 -14.10 -9.33 -0.07
N ASN A 66 -12.98 -9.26 -0.81
CA ASN A 66 -12.06 -10.37 -1.05
C ASN A 66 -10.64 -9.83 -1.31
N PRO A 67 -9.86 -9.54 -0.25
CA PRO A 67 -8.54 -8.97 -0.39
C PRO A 67 -7.54 -9.97 -0.98
N THR A 68 -6.67 -9.51 -1.87
CA THR A 68 -5.45 -10.24 -2.23
C THR A 68 -4.52 -10.39 -1.02
N PRO A 69 -3.49 -11.26 -1.07
CA PRO A 69 -2.49 -11.35 0.00
C PRO A 69 -1.84 -10.01 0.35
N LEU A 70 -1.61 -9.14 -0.66
CA LEU A 70 -1.05 -7.81 -0.45
C LEU A 70 -2.07 -6.87 0.19
N GLU A 71 -3.30 -6.85 -0.29
CA GLU A 71 -4.39 -6.06 0.30
C GLU A 71 -4.67 -6.47 1.75
N GLN A 72 -4.53 -7.75 2.06
CA GLN A 72 -4.62 -8.24 3.44
C GLN A 72 -3.49 -7.68 4.32
N LYS A 73 -2.25 -7.57 3.81
CA LYS A 73 -1.15 -6.89 4.53
C LYS A 73 -1.47 -5.41 4.78
N LEU A 74 -2.07 -4.72 3.81
CA LEU A 74 -2.52 -3.33 3.97
C LEU A 74 -3.63 -3.20 5.03
N LEU A 75 -4.67 -4.05 4.99
CA LEU A 75 -5.75 -4.09 5.98
C LEU A 75 -5.23 -4.39 7.40
N ASN A 76 -4.25 -5.27 7.52
CA ASN A 76 -3.62 -5.62 8.79
C ASN A 76 -2.77 -4.48 9.36
N THR A 77 -2.31 -3.55 8.53
CA THR A 77 -1.51 -2.40 8.97
C THR A 77 -2.34 -1.41 9.79
N PHE A 78 -3.63 -1.26 9.47
CA PHE A 78 -4.53 -0.32 10.15
C PHE A 78 -5.41 -0.97 11.22
N SER A 79 -5.42 -2.30 11.32
CA SER A 79 -6.25 -3.02 12.29
C SER A 79 -5.63 -3.13 13.69
N SER A 80 -4.40 -2.66 13.91
CA SER A 80 -3.84 -2.50 15.26
C SER A 80 -4.34 -1.20 15.91
N LYS A 81 -5.50 -1.28 16.56
CA LYS A 81 -5.80 -0.48 17.75
C LYS A 81 -5.43 -1.28 18.99
#